data_AF-A0A7C6EK21-F1
#
_entry.id   AF-A0A7C6EK21-F1
#
_cell.length_a   1.000
_cell.length_b   1.000
_cell.length_c   1.000
_cell.angle_alpha   90.00
_cell.angle_beta   90.00
_cell.angle_gamma   90.00
#
_symmetry.space_group_name_H-M   'P 1'
#
loop_
_entity.id
_entity.type
_entity.pdbx_description
1 polymer ?
#
loop_
_entity_poly.entity_id
_entity_poly.type
_entity_poly.pdbx_seq_one_letter_code
_entity_poly.pdbx_strand_id
1 'polypeptide(L)'
;MVDKSKKVIVVESPTKARTIKSFLGREYTVVSSRGHIKDLPKSELGVKIENNFEPKYIKIKGKAKIINEIKKVCKDSAKVYIASDPDREGEAIAQHIAEELNSSAPTIKRA
;
A
#
# COMPACT_ATOMS: atom_id res chain seq x y z
N MET A 1 -17.97 -0.36 -12.73
CA MET A 1 -18.27 -1.48 -11.80
C MET A 1 -16.95 -2.23 -11.58
N VAL A 2 -16.48 -2.30 -10.33
CA VAL A 2 -15.33 -3.15 -9.99
C VAL A 2 -15.88 -4.56 -9.80
N ASP A 3 -15.37 -5.50 -10.57
CA ASP A 3 -15.79 -6.90 -10.55
C ASP A 3 -15.20 -7.57 -9.30
N LYS A 4 -16.07 -8.00 -8.38
CA LYS A 4 -15.71 -8.64 -7.10
C LYS A 4 -14.82 -9.87 -7.24
N SER A 5 -14.69 -10.39 -8.45
CA SER A 5 -13.87 -11.57 -8.78
C SER A 5 -12.38 -11.25 -8.98
N LYS A 6 -12.02 -9.97 -9.13
CA LYS A 6 -10.65 -9.57 -9.50
C LYS A 6 -9.71 -9.50 -8.31
N LYS A 7 -8.47 -9.90 -8.55
CA LYS A 7 -7.35 -9.78 -7.60
C LYS A 7 -6.71 -8.40 -7.75
N VAL A 8 -6.28 -7.80 -6.66
CA VAL A 8 -5.59 -6.49 -6.66
C VAL A 8 -4.11 -6.70 -6.33
N ILE A 9 -3.23 -6.01 -7.07
CA ILE A 9 -1.81 -5.94 -6.78
C ILE A 9 -1.46 -4.48 -6.51
N VAL A 10 -0.86 -4.22 -5.35
CA VAL A 10 -0.35 -2.90 -4.96
C VAL A 10 1.18 -2.92 -5.08
N VAL A 11 1.73 -1.98 -5.85
CA VAL A 11 3.19 -1.80 -6.01
C VAL A 11 3.64 -0.40 -5.64
N GLU A 12 4.94 -0.18 -5.45
CA GLU A 12 5.44 1.14 -5.06
C GLU A 12 5.43 2.16 -6.21
N SER A 13 5.75 1.77 -7.44
CA SER A 13 5.94 2.70 -8.56
C SER A 13 4.92 2.56 -9.70
N PRO A 14 4.54 3.67 -10.39
CA PRO A 14 3.65 3.62 -11.55
C PRO A 14 4.21 2.81 -12.72
N THR A 15 5.54 2.80 -12.88
CA THR A 15 6.22 2.05 -13.94
C THR A 15 6.06 0.55 -13.72
N LYS A 16 6.32 0.02 -12.52
CA LYS A 16 6.05 -1.40 -12.23
C LYS A 16 4.59 -1.76 -12.37
N ALA A 17 3.68 -0.85 -12.00
CA ALA A 17 2.26 -1.10 -12.17
C ALA A 17 1.90 -1.35 -13.64
N ARG A 18 2.48 -0.57 -14.58
CA ARG A 18 2.31 -0.79 -16.03
C ARG A 18 2.91 -2.12 -16.48
N THR A 19 4.15 -2.41 -16.07
CA THR A 19 4.88 -3.63 -16.45
C THR A 19 4.19 -4.91 -15.95
N ILE A 20 3.77 -4.95 -14.69
CA ILE A 20 3.07 -6.11 -14.12
C ILE A 20 1.70 -6.29 -14.76
N LYS A 21 0.99 -5.19 -15.03
CA LYS A 21 -0.30 -5.24 -15.71
C LYS A 21 -0.20 -5.82 -17.12
N SER A 22 0.89 -5.58 -17.86
CA SER A 22 1.10 -6.21 -19.17
C SER A 22 1.29 -7.72 -19.11
N PHE A 23 1.80 -8.26 -18.00
CA PHE A 23 1.99 -9.71 -17.83
C PHE A 23 0.73 -10.44 -17.35
N LEU A 24 -0.09 -9.80 -16.51
CA LEU A 24 -1.16 -10.49 -15.78
C LEU A 24 -2.57 -10.35 -16.39
N GLY A 25 -2.72 -9.49 -17.41
CA GLY A 25 -3.97 -9.36 -18.14
C GLY A 25 -5.14 -8.78 -17.31
N ARG A 26 -6.38 -9.14 -17.67
CA ARG A 26 -7.61 -8.47 -17.18
C ARG A 26 -8.12 -8.98 -15.83
N GLU A 27 -7.60 -10.10 -15.34
CA GLU A 27 -7.99 -10.72 -14.06
C GLU A 27 -7.43 -9.95 -12.86
N TYR A 28 -6.36 -9.19 -13.08
CA TYR A 28 -5.68 -8.41 -12.06
C TYR A 28 -5.93 -6.91 -12.25
N THR A 29 -6.14 -6.23 -11.14
CA THR A 29 -6.10 -4.77 -11.06
C THR A 29 -4.80 -4.38 -10.38
N VAL A 30 -3.91 -3.71 -11.12
CA VAL A 30 -2.61 -3.28 -10.58
C VAL A 30 -2.66 -1.79 -10.28
N VAL A 31 -2.39 -1.42 -9.04
CA VAL A 31 -2.38 -0.03 -8.54
C VAL A 31 -1.03 0.30 -7.93
N SER A 32 -0.67 1.57 -7.89
CA SER A 32 0.60 2.04 -7.31
C SER A 32 0.36 2.94 -6.11
N SER A 33 1.17 2.79 -5.05
CA SER A 33 1.20 3.70 -3.90
C SER A 33 1.97 5.00 -4.16
N ARG A 34 2.70 5.06 -5.29
CA ARG A 34 3.65 6.11 -5.65
C ARG A 34 4.73 6.32 -4.59
N GLY A 35 5.26 5.24 -4.03
CA GLY A 35 6.23 5.19 -2.92
C GLY A 35 5.58 5.17 -1.53
N HIS A 36 6.29 5.65 -0.52
CA HIS A 36 5.84 5.71 0.88
C HIS A 36 4.51 6.42 1.07
N ILE A 37 3.58 5.88 1.85
CA ILE A 37 2.28 6.53 2.14
C ILE A 37 2.22 7.12 3.56
N LYS A 38 3.12 6.66 4.44
CA LYS A 38 3.34 7.17 5.77
C LYS A 38 4.80 7.56 5.95
N ASP A 39 5.05 8.49 6.85
CA ASP A 39 6.37 8.96 7.23
C ASP A 39 6.33 9.47 8.67
N LEU A 40 7.49 9.76 9.25
CA LEU A 40 7.57 10.51 10.50
C LEU A 40 7.08 11.95 10.29
N PRO A 41 6.52 12.59 11.32
CA PRO A 41 6.11 13.98 11.27
C PRO A 41 7.33 14.89 11.04
N LYS A 42 7.18 15.88 10.16
CA LYS A 42 8.29 16.75 9.73
C LYS A 42 8.74 17.78 10.76
N SER A 43 7.89 18.06 11.75
CA SER A 43 8.06 19.20 12.67
C SER A 43 8.25 18.78 14.11
N GLU A 44 8.37 17.48 14.39
CA GLU A 44 8.65 16.92 15.71
C GLU A 44 9.52 15.67 15.53
N LEU A 45 10.16 15.18 16.61
CA LEU A 45 11.06 14.02 16.54
C LEU A 45 10.40 12.76 15.95
N GLY A 46 9.09 12.60 16.16
CA GLY A 46 8.33 11.47 15.61
C GLY A 46 8.67 10.11 16.23
N VAL A 47 9.54 10.06 17.24
CA VAL A 47 9.93 8.84 17.95
C VAL A 47 9.80 9.10 19.45
N LYS A 48 9.10 8.22 20.16
CA LYS A 48 8.98 8.28 21.62
C LYS A 48 10.11 7.49 22.26
N ILE A 49 11.13 8.18 22.76
CA ILE A 49 12.33 7.56 23.35
C ILE A 49 11.95 6.76 24.61
N GLU A 50 11.02 7.28 25.40
CA GLU A 50 10.57 6.67 26.65
C GLU A 50 9.75 5.40 26.43
N ASN A 51 9.18 5.23 25.24
CA ASN A 51 8.35 4.08 24.89
C ASN A 51 9.07 3.15 23.90
N ASN A 52 10.27 2.70 24.25
CA ASN A 52 11.08 1.77 23.45
C ASN A 52 11.23 2.20 21.98
N PHE A 53 11.49 3.49 21.76
CA PHE A 53 11.64 4.08 20.42
C PHE A 53 10.40 3.91 19.52
N GLU A 54 9.19 3.90 20.08
CA GLU A 54 7.95 3.78 19.31
C GLU A 54 7.84 4.92 18.26
N PRO A 55 7.76 4.60 16.96
CA PRO A 55 7.61 5.60 15.91
C PRO A 55 6.16 6.07 15.79
N LYS A 56 5.98 7.38 15.65
CA LYS A 56 4.71 8.02 15.30
C LYS A 56 4.67 8.22 13.79
N TYR A 57 4.05 7.29 13.07
CA TYR A 57 3.82 7.44 11.64
C TYR A 57 2.58 8.29 11.33
N ILE A 58 2.73 9.26 10.44
CA ILE A 58 1.64 10.08 9.90
C ILE A 58 1.49 9.85 8.40
N LYS A 59 0.28 10.07 7.87
CA LYS A 59 0.05 10.04 6.43
C LYS A 59 0.76 11.21 5.75
N ILE A 60 1.47 10.94 4.66
CA ILE A 60 2.15 11.99 3.90
C ILE A 60 1.12 12.96 3.31
N LYS A 61 1.32 14.27 3.52
CA LYS A 61 0.46 15.33 2.97
C LYS A 61 0.38 15.20 1.44
N GLY A 62 -0.83 15.26 0.89
CA GLY A 62 -1.07 15.08 -0.54
C GLY A 62 -1.32 13.62 -0.98
N LYS A 63 -1.03 12.62 -0.12
CA LYS A 63 -1.31 11.19 -0.43
C LYS A 63 -2.67 10.69 0.04
N ALA A 64 -3.49 11.51 0.68
CA ALA A 64 -4.82 11.09 1.13
C ALA A 64 -5.69 10.53 0.00
N LYS A 65 -5.68 11.16 -1.18
CA LYS A 65 -6.46 10.72 -2.34
C LYS A 65 -6.05 9.33 -2.81
N ILE A 66 -4.74 9.06 -2.91
CA ILE A 66 -4.24 7.77 -3.40
C ILE A 66 -4.48 6.66 -2.38
N ILE A 67 -4.35 6.95 -1.08
CA ILE A 67 -4.68 6.01 -0.01
C ILE A 67 -6.16 5.60 -0.10
N ASN A 68 -7.06 6.57 -0.26
CA ASN A 68 -8.49 6.30 -0.37
C ASN A 68 -8.85 5.50 -1.63
N GLU A 69 -8.19 5.79 -2.76
CA GLU A 69 -8.37 5.03 -4.00
C GLU A 69 -7.92 3.58 -3.84
N ILE A 70 -6.74 3.34 -3.27
CA ILE A 70 -6.22 1.99 -3.00
C ILE A 70 -7.16 1.24 -2.06
N LYS A 71 -7.62 1.87 -0.96
CA LYS A 71 -8.59 1.27 -0.02
C LYS A 71 -9.87 0.85 -0.73
N LYS A 72 -10.43 1.73 -1.58
CA LYS A 72 -11.67 1.45 -2.31
C LYS A 72 -11.51 0.25 -3.25
N VAL A 73 -10.43 0.23 -4.04
CA VAL A 73 -10.15 -0.86 -4.99
C VAL A 73 -9.90 -2.19 -4.26
N CYS A 74 -9.20 -2.16 -3.13
CA CYS A 74 -8.93 -3.35 -2.33
C CYS A 74 -10.18 -3.91 -1.64
N LYS A 75 -11.09 -3.03 -1.18
CA LYS A 75 -12.33 -3.43 -0.50
C LYS A 75 -13.26 -4.27 -1.36
N ASP A 76 -13.33 -3.96 -2.64
CA ASP A 76 -14.18 -4.66 -3.59
C ASP A 76 -13.48 -5.85 -4.29
N SER A 77 -12.26 -6.22 -3.85
CA SER A 77 -11.45 -7.27 -4.49
C SER A 77 -11.61 -8.63 -3.84
N ALA A 78 -11.28 -9.71 -4.57
CA ALA A 78 -11.27 -11.06 -4.01
C ALA A 78 -10.05 -11.32 -3.11
N LYS A 79 -8.87 -10.82 -3.52
CA LYS A 79 -7.59 -10.93 -2.80
C LYS A 79 -6.73 -9.71 -3.10
N VAL A 80 -5.94 -9.29 -2.12
CA VAL A 80 -4.96 -8.22 -2.26
C VAL A 80 -3.55 -8.79 -2.12
N TYR A 81 -2.68 -8.44 -3.04
CA TYR A 81 -1.25 -8.72 -3.01
C TYR A 81 -0.49 -7.40 -2.89
N ILE A 82 0.49 -7.34 -2.00
CA ILE A 82 1.45 -6.25 -1.95
C ILE A 82 2.75 -6.77 -2.54
N ALA A 83 3.16 -6.20 -3.67
CA ALA A 83 4.31 -6.61 -4.47
C ALA A 83 5.32 -5.45 -4.58
N SER A 84 5.72 -4.90 -3.43
CA SER A 84 6.85 -3.97 -3.35
C SER A 84 8.17 -4.74 -3.47
N ASP A 85 9.27 -4.00 -3.65
CA ASP A 85 10.60 -4.60 -3.77
C ASP A 85 10.96 -5.54 -2.60
N PRO A 86 11.75 -6.60 -2.87
CA PRO A 86 12.21 -7.54 -1.86
C PRO A 86 13.40 -6.98 -1.06
N ASP A 87 13.30 -5.72 -0.64
CA ASP A 87 14.29 -5.03 0.17
C ASP A 87 13.65 -4.41 1.41
N ARG A 88 14.48 -3.81 2.27
CA ARG A 88 14.04 -3.19 3.52
C ARG A 88 13.04 -2.05 3.29
N GLU A 89 13.21 -1.28 2.23
CA GLU A 89 12.34 -0.14 1.94
C GLU A 89 10.98 -0.63 1.43
N GLY A 90 11.00 -1.60 0.52
CA GLY A 90 9.81 -2.27 0.01
C GLY A 90 9.00 -2.92 1.12
N GLU A 91 9.65 -3.52 2.13
CA GLU A 91 8.95 -4.12 3.26
C GLU A 91 8.31 -3.07 4.18
N ALA A 92 9.00 -1.95 4.45
CA ALA A 92 8.41 -0.85 5.21
C ALA A 92 7.20 -0.23 4.47
N ILE A 93 7.29 -0.08 3.14
CA ILE A 93 6.16 0.35 2.32
C ILE A 93 5.01 -0.65 2.40
N ALA A 94 5.31 -1.95 2.34
CA ALA A 94 4.30 -3.00 2.41
C ALA A 94 3.57 -3.00 3.75
N GLN A 95 4.31 -2.87 4.85
CA GLN A 95 3.74 -2.76 6.19
C GLN A 95 2.80 -1.55 6.28
N HIS A 96 3.24 -0.36 5.87
CA HIS A 96 2.41 0.85 5.93
C HIS A 96 1.14 0.74 5.10
N ILE A 97 1.22 0.11 3.92
CA ILE A 97 0.05 -0.18 3.07
C ILE A 97 -0.88 -1.17 3.77
N ALA A 98 -0.35 -2.27 4.30
CA ALA A 98 -1.13 -3.29 4.99
C ALA A 98 -1.89 -2.71 6.19
N GLU A 99 -1.24 -1.87 7.01
CA GLU A 99 -1.86 -1.17 8.13
C GLU A 99 -3.04 -0.28 7.70
N GLU A 100 -2.91 0.43 6.57
CA GLU A 100 -4.01 1.25 6.04
C GLU A 100 -5.15 0.40 5.45
N LEU A 101 -4.85 -0.82 5.00
CA LEU A 101 -5.81 -1.75 4.40
C LEU A 101 -6.47 -2.70 5.40
N ASN A 102 -5.92 -2.86 6.61
CA ASN A 102 -6.26 -3.92 7.56
C ASN A 102 -7.76 -4.00 7.90
N SER A 103 -8.46 -2.86 7.96
CA SER A 103 -9.91 -2.81 8.24
C SER A 103 -10.79 -2.86 6.99
N SER A 104 -10.24 -3.06 5.80
CA SER A 104 -10.97 -2.87 4.53
C SER A 104 -10.75 -3.96 3.49
N ALA A 105 -9.76 -4.83 3.62
CA ALA A 105 -9.45 -5.87 2.63
C ALA A 105 -9.72 -7.28 3.16
N PRO A 106 -10.18 -8.23 2.31
CA PRO A 106 -10.56 -9.57 2.76
C PRO A 106 -9.36 -10.45 3.13
N THR A 107 -8.31 -10.44 2.32
CA THR A 107 -7.05 -11.15 2.61
C THR A 107 -5.90 -10.43 1.91
N ILE A 108 -4.91 -10.01 2.69
CA ILE A 108 -3.70 -9.34 2.22
C ILE A 108 -2.57 -10.38 2.22
N LYS A 109 -1.85 -10.49 1.10
CA LYS A 109 -0.67 -11.34 0.96
C LYS A 109 0.54 -10.50 0.54
N ARG A 110 1.70 -10.81 1.11
CA ARG A 110 2.98 -10.36 0.56
C ARG A 110 3.33 -11.26 -0.62
N ALA A 111 3.63 -10.65 -1.77
CA ALA A 111 4.04 -11.33 -3.00
C ALA A 111 5.50 -11.02 -3.32
#